data_AF-A0A357ATR0-F1
#
_entry.id   AF-A0A357ATR0-F1
#
_cell.length_a   1.000
_cell.length_b   1.000
_cell.length_c   1.000
_cell.angle_alpha   90.00
_cell.angle_beta   90.00
_cell.angle_gamma   90.00
#
_symmetry.space_group_name_H-M   'P 1'
#
loop_
_entity.id
_entity.type
_entity.pdbx_description
1 polymer ?
#
loop_
_entity_poly.entity_id
_entity_poly.type
_entity_poly.pdbx_seq_one_letter_code
_entity_poly.pdbx_strand_id
1 'polypeptide(L)'
;MEAIEGYIDHVIFRNESNGYTVLSVEINGKSLTVTGSFPFVNSGAFVKFEGSFINHNTYGKQFEAKSYEEKQPEDEDAIKRYLESGAIKGIGKKIAEQIVKKFGKDTFSIIADDPYKLTEIKGINKRLAESFNAQFIEKQGMRDAMMFLQKYGIPASLSAKIYKQYGAKLKDVINNNPYKLAEDIDGVGFKTSDAIAMRVGIPANSEHRIEAGLIYAMTQNVLNGNVYMLKQQLFRDAAELLDAPGIDLVHAYNELMVKNKIIVKQVIAEPLHEADYVIDGPNDQVYLSMYYYMELNSARMLTDLNIEERVSESELESFFRYLDSSDVLNRNRASEGASRIVLDDLQKEAVAQAARNNVLILTGGPGTGKTTTINAIIKYFENKGMEILLAAPTGRAARRMKETTGKEAKTIHRLLEINKKPEDNINNM
;
A
#
# COMPACT_ATOMS: atom_id res chain seq x y z
N MET A 1 -12.78 -31.32 2.38
CA MET A 1 -11.34 -31.03 2.25
C MET A 1 -10.60 -32.27 2.68
N GLU A 2 -9.57 -32.64 1.94
CA GLU A 2 -8.68 -33.74 2.29
C GLU A 2 -7.50 -33.20 3.10
N ALA A 3 -6.90 -34.04 3.92
CA ALA A 3 -5.69 -33.72 4.67
C ALA A 3 -4.56 -34.68 4.27
N ILE A 4 -3.37 -34.12 4.02
CA ILE A 4 -2.15 -34.88 3.73
C ILE A 4 -1.03 -34.44 4.68
N GLU A 5 -0.17 -35.36 5.09
CA GLU A 5 0.97 -35.07 5.97
C GLU A 5 2.25 -35.61 5.34
N GLY A 6 3.33 -34.84 5.40
CA GLY A 6 4.60 -35.24 4.81
C GLY A 6 5.74 -34.27 5.10
N TYR A 7 6.94 -34.68 4.71
CA TYR A 7 8.13 -33.85 4.82
C TYR A 7 8.30 -33.01 3.57
N ILE A 8 8.57 -31.72 3.71
CA ILE A 8 8.96 -30.92 2.55
C ILE A 8 10.36 -31.34 2.13
N ASP A 9 10.50 -31.88 0.93
CA ASP A 9 11.79 -32.23 0.38
C ASP A 9 12.53 -30.95 -0.07
N HIS A 10 11.91 -30.19 -0.98
CA HIS A 10 12.42 -28.90 -1.42
C HIS A 10 11.33 -27.97 -1.96
N VAL A 11 11.65 -26.67 -2.00
CA VAL A 11 10.84 -25.65 -2.67
C VAL A 11 11.17 -25.67 -4.17
N ILE A 12 10.18 -25.97 -5.01
CA ILE A 12 10.33 -26.00 -6.47
C ILE A 12 10.30 -24.57 -7.03
N PHE A 13 9.35 -23.76 -6.55
CA PHE A 13 9.16 -22.38 -7.00
C PHE A 13 8.55 -21.54 -5.88
N ARG A 14 8.92 -20.26 -5.83
CA ARG A 14 8.30 -19.30 -4.92
C ARG A 14 8.23 -17.92 -5.57
N ASN A 15 7.06 -17.32 -5.51
CA ASN A 15 6.83 -15.93 -5.87
C ASN A 15 6.86 -15.07 -4.61
N GLU A 16 7.88 -14.21 -4.48
CA GLU A 16 8.06 -13.35 -3.32
C GLU A 16 6.99 -12.26 -3.17
N SER A 17 6.32 -11.88 -4.27
CA SER A 17 5.35 -10.77 -4.27
C SER A 17 3.98 -11.15 -3.70
N ASN A 18 3.51 -12.36 -3.98
CA ASN A 18 2.19 -12.84 -3.55
C ASN A 18 2.26 -14.07 -2.63
N GLY A 19 3.47 -14.57 -2.35
CA GLY A 19 3.71 -15.71 -1.47
C GLY A 19 3.24 -17.05 -2.04
N TYR A 20 2.93 -17.14 -3.33
CA TYR A 20 2.60 -18.41 -3.98
C TYR A 20 3.85 -19.28 -4.09
N THR A 21 3.74 -20.51 -3.62
CA THR A 21 4.85 -21.45 -3.47
C THR A 21 4.43 -22.83 -3.97
N VAL A 22 5.36 -23.49 -4.67
CA VAL A 22 5.23 -24.87 -5.14
C VAL A 22 6.26 -25.72 -4.40
N LEU A 23 5.80 -26.77 -3.75
CA LEU A 23 6.59 -27.64 -2.88
C LEU A 23 6.63 -29.07 -3.42
N SER A 24 7.78 -29.72 -3.31
CA SER A 24 7.90 -31.17 -3.34
C SER A 24 7.75 -31.70 -1.91
N VAL A 25 6.74 -32.52 -1.64
CA VAL A 25 6.47 -33.10 -0.32
C VAL A 25 6.56 -34.62 -0.40
N GLU A 26 7.42 -35.20 0.44
CA GLU A 26 7.58 -36.65 0.60
C GLU A 26 6.50 -37.19 1.54
N ILE A 27 5.64 -38.06 1.02
CA ILE A 27 4.56 -38.74 1.74
C ILE A 27 4.74 -40.25 1.54
N ASN A 28 4.99 -40.99 2.62
CA ASN A 28 5.19 -42.44 2.58
C ASN A 28 6.19 -42.91 1.50
N GLY A 29 7.31 -42.18 1.34
CA GLY A 29 8.36 -42.47 0.36
C GLY A 29 8.04 -42.10 -1.09
N LYS A 30 6.94 -41.37 -1.35
CA LYS A 30 6.60 -40.84 -2.68
C LYS A 30 6.58 -39.31 -2.64
N SER A 31 7.14 -38.67 -3.66
CA SER A 31 7.04 -37.21 -3.82
C SER A 31 5.68 -36.82 -4.40
N LEU A 32 5.06 -35.82 -3.79
CA LEU A 32 3.82 -35.17 -4.22
C LEU A 32 4.03 -33.66 -4.33
N THR A 33 3.56 -33.07 -5.43
CA THR A 33 3.59 -31.61 -5.62
C THR A 33 2.44 -30.96 -4.86
N VAL A 34 2.77 -30.01 -3.99
CA VAL A 34 1.81 -29.23 -3.20
C VAL A 34 1.94 -27.75 -3.59
N THR A 35 0.81 -27.11 -3.92
CA THR A 35 0.73 -25.70 -4.33
C THR A 35 -0.11 -24.91 -3.33
N GLY A 36 0.22 -23.63 -3.13
CA GLY A 36 -0.52 -22.77 -2.21
C GLY A 36 0.30 -21.54 -1.80
N SER A 37 -0.16 -20.82 -0.79
CA SER A 37 0.62 -19.73 -0.20
C SER A 37 1.33 -20.22 1.05
N PHE A 38 2.65 -20.41 0.93
CA PHE A 38 3.50 -20.91 2.01
C PHE A 38 4.61 -19.89 2.26
N PRO A 39 4.30 -18.77 2.94
CA PRO A 39 5.27 -17.70 3.09
C PRO A 39 6.45 -18.11 3.98
N PHE A 40 6.35 -19.14 4.81
CA PHE A 40 7.48 -19.56 5.66
C PHE A 40 7.53 -21.05 5.86
N VAL A 41 7.75 -21.74 4.74
CA VAL A 41 8.01 -23.17 4.70
C VAL A 41 9.51 -23.39 4.49
N ASN A 42 10.12 -24.24 5.31
CA ASN A 42 11.49 -24.70 5.11
C ASN A 42 11.46 -26.12 4.54
N SER A 43 12.47 -26.49 3.76
CA SER A 43 12.75 -27.91 3.52
C SER A 43 12.86 -28.66 4.85
N GLY A 44 12.69 -29.98 4.85
CA GLY A 44 12.75 -30.84 6.03
C GLY A 44 11.63 -30.64 7.06
N ALA A 45 10.79 -29.61 6.95
CA ALA A 45 9.66 -29.44 7.87
C ALA A 45 8.60 -30.51 7.65
N PHE A 46 8.04 -31.04 8.75
CA PHE A 46 6.90 -31.95 8.70
C PHE A 46 5.62 -31.12 8.75
N VAL A 47 4.79 -31.22 7.71
CA VAL A 47 3.64 -30.33 7.53
C VAL A 47 2.40 -31.13 7.21
N LYS A 48 1.31 -30.75 7.88
CA LYS A 48 -0.06 -31.14 7.53
C LYS A 48 -0.65 -30.09 6.60
N PHE A 49 -1.12 -30.50 5.43
CA PHE A 49 -1.82 -29.64 4.49
C PHE A 49 -3.29 -30.02 4.42
N GLU A 50 -4.19 -29.03 4.35
CA GLU A 50 -5.61 -29.25 4.12
C GLU A 50 -6.04 -28.54 2.84
N GLY A 51 -6.77 -29.26 1.98
CA GLY A 51 -7.02 -28.78 0.63
C GLY A 51 -7.76 -29.77 -0.25
N SER A 52 -7.43 -29.74 -1.54
CA SER A 52 -8.03 -30.57 -2.57
C SER A 52 -7.04 -30.94 -3.66
N PHE A 53 -7.17 -32.15 -4.21
CA PHE A 53 -6.43 -32.52 -5.41
C PHE A 53 -6.97 -31.78 -6.63
N ILE A 54 -6.05 -31.21 -7.39
CA ILE A 54 -6.31 -30.58 -8.68
C ILE A 54 -5.48 -31.27 -9.77
N ASN A 55 -5.94 -31.19 -11.01
CA ASN A 55 -5.18 -31.68 -12.15
C ASN A 55 -4.78 -30.50 -13.03
N HIS A 56 -3.51 -30.12 -13.01
CA HIS A 56 -3.01 -29.02 -13.82
C HIS A 56 -2.72 -29.49 -15.24
N ASN A 57 -3.23 -28.78 -16.25
CA ASN A 57 -3.13 -29.18 -17.68
C ASN A 57 -1.69 -29.51 -18.14
N THR A 58 -0.69 -28.86 -17.55
CA THR A 58 0.73 -29.04 -17.91
C THR A 58 1.51 -29.92 -16.93
N TYR A 59 1.13 -29.97 -15.65
CA TYR A 59 1.97 -30.54 -14.58
C TYR A 59 1.32 -31.74 -13.88
N GLY A 60 0.13 -32.16 -14.30
CA GLY A 60 -0.56 -33.33 -13.78
C GLY A 60 -1.17 -33.10 -12.39
N LYS A 61 -1.30 -34.19 -11.63
CA LYS A 61 -1.97 -34.22 -10.32
C LYS A 61 -1.14 -33.47 -9.27
N GLN A 62 -1.75 -32.46 -8.66
CA GLN A 62 -1.17 -31.64 -7.60
C GLN A 62 -2.16 -31.55 -6.43
N PHE A 63 -1.66 -31.24 -5.24
CA PHE A 63 -2.51 -30.92 -4.10
C PHE A 63 -2.50 -29.41 -3.86
N GLU A 64 -3.64 -28.76 -4.04
CA GLU A 64 -3.79 -27.34 -3.73
C GLU A 64 -4.17 -27.18 -2.25
N ALA A 65 -3.22 -26.70 -1.45
CA ALA A 65 -3.42 -26.47 -0.03
C ALA A 65 -4.06 -25.10 0.23
N LYS A 66 -5.15 -25.10 1.00
CA LYS A 66 -5.82 -23.89 1.48
C LYS A 66 -5.30 -23.45 2.84
N SER A 67 -4.86 -24.40 3.63
CA SER A 67 -4.20 -24.19 4.92
C SER A 67 -3.09 -25.21 5.08
N TYR A 68 -2.12 -24.86 5.92
CA TYR A 68 -1.06 -25.78 6.33
C TYR A 68 -0.76 -25.55 7.81
N GLU A 69 -0.32 -26.61 8.48
CA GLU A 69 0.14 -26.61 9.86
C GLU A 69 1.48 -27.35 9.88
N GLU A 70 2.56 -26.62 10.16
CA GLU A 70 3.83 -27.26 10.49
C GLU A 70 3.68 -27.95 11.85
N LYS A 71 4.07 -29.21 11.94
CA LYS A 71 4.14 -29.98 13.19
C LYS A 71 5.59 -30.03 13.63
N GLN A 72 5.83 -30.04 14.94
CA GLN A 72 7.19 -30.29 15.40
C GLN A 72 7.56 -31.76 15.11
N PRO A 73 8.77 -32.01 14.58
CA PRO A 73 9.36 -33.34 14.54
C PRO A 73 9.34 -34.03 15.91
N GLU A 74 8.79 -35.24 16.02
CA GLU A 74 8.73 -36.00 17.29
C GLU A 74 9.78 -37.13 17.39
N ASP A 75 10.44 -37.45 16.27
CA ASP A 75 11.48 -38.47 16.19
C ASP A 75 12.84 -37.87 15.76
N GLU A 76 13.91 -38.61 16.07
CA GLU A 76 15.29 -38.16 15.87
C GLU A 76 15.62 -37.95 14.38
N ASP A 77 15.06 -38.77 13.49
CA ASP A 77 15.27 -38.64 12.05
C ASP A 77 14.64 -37.36 11.51
N ALA A 78 13.47 -37.00 12.02
CA ALA A 78 12.74 -35.79 11.66
C ALA A 78 13.43 -34.52 12.21
N ILE A 79 13.93 -34.57 13.45
CA ILE A 79 14.75 -33.48 14.03
C ILE A 79 16.01 -33.28 13.18
N LYS A 80 16.68 -34.38 12.81
CA LYS A 80 17.86 -34.35 11.95
C LYS A 80 17.56 -33.73 10.60
N ARG A 81 16.49 -34.17 9.91
CA ARG A 81 16.04 -33.62 8.61
C ARG A 81 15.76 -32.11 8.70
N TYR A 82 15.11 -31.66 9.77
CA TYR A 82 14.85 -30.24 10.00
C TYR A 82 16.15 -29.43 10.12
N LEU A 83 17.12 -29.90 10.91
CA LEU A 83 18.41 -29.21 11.06
C LEU A 83 19.21 -29.20 9.75
N GLU A 84 19.14 -30.27 8.97
CA GLU A 84 19.83 -30.40 7.67
C GLU A 84 19.26 -29.53 6.57
N SER A 85 18.00 -29.12 6.69
CA SER A 85 17.29 -28.34 5.68
C SER A 85 17.81 -26.94 5.42
N GLY A 86 18.74 -26.45 6.24
CA GLY A 86 19.13 -25.05 6.27
C GLY A 86 18.15 -24.16 7.03
N ALA A 87 17.22 -24.75 7.80
CA ALA A 87 16.34 -24.00 8.70
C ALA A 87 17.14 -23.13 9.69
N ILE A 88 18.31 -23.59 10.14
CA ILE A 88 19.24 -22.78 10.92
C ILE A 88 20.54 -22.65 10.11
N LYS A 89 20.89 -21.44 9.70
CA LYS A 89 22.11 -21.19 8.92
C LYS A 89 23.33 -21.56 9.76
N GLY A 90 24.20 -22.39 9.20
CA GLY A 90 25.43 -22.86 9.85
C GLY A 90 25.32 -24.28 10.44
N ILE A 91 24.13 -24.87 10.49
CA ILE A 91 23.97 -26.30 10.81
C ILE A 91 23.97 -27.10 9.51
N GLY A 92 25.12 -27.67 9.17
CA GLY A 92 25.24 -28.62 8.06
C GLY A 92 25.04 -30.07 8.51
N LYS A 93 24.96 -30.99 7.54
CA LYS A 93 24.72 -32.44 7.77
C LYS A 93 25.50 -33.05 8.94
N LYS A 94 26.82 -32.83 8.99
CA LYS A 94 27.67 -33.37 10.07
C LYS A 94 27.36 -32.78 11.45
N ILE A 95 27.02 -31.50 11.52
CA ILE A 95 26.70 -30.83 12.80
C ILE A 95 25.32 -31.28 13.27
N ALA A 96 24.33 -31.34 12.35
CA ALA A 96 23.00 -31.88 12.64
C ALA A 96 23.08 -33.31 13.20
N GLU A 97 23.86 -34.19 12.57
CA GLU A 97 24.10 -35.56 13.05
C GLU A 97 24.68 -35.61 14.46
N GLN A 98 25.63 -34.72 14.79
CA GLN A 98 26.24 -34.68 16.11
C GLN A 98 25.30 -34.11 17.18
N ILE A 99 24.50 -33.10 16.83
CA ILE A 99 23.49 -32.52 17.72
C ILE A 99 22.47 -33.59 18.09
N VAL A 100 21.85 -34.24 17.09
CA VAL A 100 20.81 -35.24 17.33
C VAL A 100 21.38 -36.48 18.01
N LYS A 101 22.58 -36.94 17.65
CA LYS A 101 23.21 -38.09 18.33
C LYS A 101 23.43 -37.84 19.83
N LYS A 102 23.68 -36.59 20.22
CA LYS A 102 23.98 -36.24 21.60
C LYS A 102 22.73 -35.93 22.42
N PHE A 103 21.79 -35.22 21.83
CA PHE A 103 20.62 -34.65 22.53
C PHE A 103 19.31 -35.35 22.18
N GLY A 104 19.29 -36.20 21.15
CA GLY A 104 18.12 -36.98 20.73
C GLY A 104 16.90 -36.10 20.55
N LYS A 105 15.80 -36.51 21.17
CA LYS A 105 14.51 -35.80 21.15
C LYS A 105 14.53 -34.44 21.86
N ASP A 106 15.48 -34.21 22.77
CA ASP A 106 15.59 -32.95 23.53
C ASP A 106 16.33 -31.85 22.76
N THR A 107 16.75 -32.13 21.52
CA THR A 107 17.53 -31.21 20.67
C THR A 107 16.92 -29.81 20.58
N PHE A 108 15.62 -29.69 20.30
CA PHE A 108 14.97 -28.38 20.16
C PHE A 108 14.88 -27.64 21.50
N SER A 109 14.55 -28.34 22.59
CA SER A 109 14.55 -27.76 23.94
C SER A 109 15.92 -27.23 24.31
N ILE A 110 16.99 -27.95 23.95
CA ILE A 110 18.36 -27.49 24.19
C ILE A 110 18.71 -26.28 23.34
N ILE A 111 18.32 -26.24 22.07
CA ILE A 111 18.55 -25.07 21.22
C ILE A 111 17.80 -23.84 21.76
N ALA A 112 16.57 -24.02 22.28
CA ALA A 112 15.71 -22.94 22.78
C ALA A 112 16.10 -22.44 24.18
N ASP A 113 16.27 -23.37 25.13
CA ASP A 113 16.32 -23.06 26.57
C ASP A 113 17.74 -23.11 27.14
N ASP A 114 18.63 -23.91 26.58
CA ASP A 114 20.02 -24.08 27.07
C ASP A 114 21.04 -24.21 25.93
N PRO A 115 21.18 -23.17 25.08
CA PRO A 115 21.98 -23.28 23.86
C PRO A 115 23.47 -23.50 24.14
N TYR A 116 23.95 -23.18 25.34
CA TYR A 116 25.35 -23.37 25.71
C TYR A 116 25.77 -24.84 25.79
N LYS A 117 24.85 -25.78 26.02
CA LYS A 117 25.13 -27.23 25.88
C LYS A 117 25.59 -27.62 24.48
N LEU A 118 25.18 -26.87 23.44
CA LEU A 118 25.65 -27.12 22.07
C LEU A 118 27.18 -26.99 21.95
N THR A 119 27.84 -26.23 22.84
CA THR A 119 29.31 -26.08 22.85
C THR A 119 30.06 -27.37 23.21
N GLU A 120 29.36 -28.37 23.75
CA GLU A 120 29.93 -29.70 23.97
C GLU A 120 30.10 -30.51 22.67
N ILE A 121 29.66 -29.97 21.53
CA ILE A 121 29.84 -30.55 20.20
C ILE A 121 31.02 -29.87 19.52
N LYS A 122 31.95 -30.69 19.04
CA LYS A 122 33.17 -30.22 18.36
C LYS A 122 32.81 -29.41 17.11
N GLY A 123 33.14 -28.11 17.15
CA GLY A 123 32.87 -27.17 16.06
C GLY A 123 31.80 -26.13 16.36
N ILE A 124 31.11 -26.23 17.51
CA ILE A 124 30.17 -25.21 17.98
C ILE A 124 30.82 -24.42 19.11
N ASN A 125 31.05 -23.12 18.89
CA ASN A 125 31.49 -22.20 19.94
C ASN A 125 30.31 -21.43 20.53
N LYS A 126 30.54 -20.70 21.62
CA LYS A 126 29.51 -19.93 22.34
C LYS A 126 28.71 -19.00 21.41
N ARG A 127 29.41 -18.26 20.54
CA ARG A 127 28.79 -17.32 19.59
C ARG A 127 27.93 -18.03 18.55
N LEU A 128 28.35 -19.21 18.10
CA LEU A 128 27.60 -20.00 17.13
C LEU A 128 26.34 -20.60 17.78
N ALA A 129 26.44 -21.08 19.03
CA ALA A 129 25.31 -21.54 19.81
C ALA A 129 24.25 -20.44 20.02
N GLU A 130 24.68 -19.23 20.40
CA GLU A 130 23.79 -18.05 20.52
C GLU A 130 23.12 -17.70 19.19
N SER A 131 23.85 -17.79 18.07
CA SER A 131 23.30 -17.56 16.73
C SER A 131 22.25 -18.61 16.33
N PHE A 132 22.46 -19.89 16.70
CA PHE A 132 21.49 -20.95 16.45
C PHE A 132 20.22 -20.76 17.28
N ASN A 133 20.36 -20.40 18.55
CA ASN A 133 19.24 -20.04 19.41
C ASN A 133 18.42 -18.88 18.84
N ALA A 134 19.08 -17.76 18.50
CA ALA A 134 18.38 -16.58 17.99
C ALA A 134 17.58 -16.89 16.72
N GLN A 135 18.17 -17.61 15.76
CA GLN A 135 17.49 -18.03 14.54
C GLN A 135 16.32 -19.00 14.81
N PHE A 136 16.48 -19.90 15.79
CA PHE A 136 15.43 -20.85 16.16
C PHE A 136 14.25 -20.13 16.83
N ILE A 137 14.51 -19.28 17.82
CA ILE A 137 13.50 -18.49 18.54
C ILE A 137 12.75 -17.54 17.58
N GLU A 138 13.45 -16.89 16.66
CA GLU A 138 12.84 -16.03 15.65
C GLU A 138 11.84 -16.80 14.78
N LYS A 139 12.26 -17.96 14.25
CA LYS A 139 11.40 -18.82 13.43
C LYS A 139 10.21 -19.37 14.19
N GLN A 140 10.43 -19.77 15.45
CA GLN A 140 9.37 -20.25 16.32
C GLN A 140 8.35 -19.15 16.63
N GLY A 141 8.81 -17.95 17.04
CA GLY A 141 7.95 -16.81 17.30
C GLY A 141 7.10 -16.40 16.09
N MET A 142 7.68 -16.50 14.89
CA MET A 142 6.98 -16.23 13.64
C MET A 142 5.92 -17.29 13.31
N ARG A 143 6.23 -18.57 13.54
CA ARG A 143 5.28 -19.67 13.38
C ARG A 143 4.10 -19.53 14.34
N ASP A 144 4.39 -19.27 15.61
CA ASP A 144 3.37 -19.05 16.64
C ASP A 144 2.47 -17.86 16.29
N ALA A 145 3.06 -16.78 15.78
CA ALA A 145 2.33 -15.62 15.28
C ALA A 145 1.38 -15.99 14.12
N MET A 146 1.81 -16.79 13.15
CA MET A 146 0.96 -17.21 12.04
C MET A 146 -0.19 -18.11 12.49
N MET A 147 0.09 -19.09 13.33
CA MET A 147 -0.94 -19.96 13.89
C MET A 147 -1.94 -19.15 14.72
N PHE A 148 -1.47 -18.14 15.45
CA PHE A 148 -2.32 -17.20 16.16
C PHE A 148 -3.21 -16.40 15.21
N LEU A 149 -2.63 -15.75 14.19
CA LEU A 149 -3.34 -14.91 13.22
C LEU A 149 -4.33 -15.72 12.35
N GLN A 150 -4.01 -16.97 12.03
CA GLN A 150 -4.86 -17.85 11.24
C GLN A 150 -6.16 -18.21 11.98
N LYS A 151 -6.13 -18.33 13.31
CA LYS A 151 -7.36 -18.49 14.13
C LYS A 151 -8.34 -17.34 13.92
N TYR A 152 -7.83 -16.16 13.54
CA TYR A 152 -8.63 -14.98 13.24
C TYR A 152 -8.98 -14.84 11.74
N GLY A 153 -8.64 -15.84 10.91
CA GLY A 153 -8.96 -15.87 9.48
C GLY A 153 -8.05 -14.99 8.62
N ILE A 154 -6.89 -14.58 9.15
CA ILE A 154 -5.95 -13.72 8.43
C ILE A 154 -5.10 -14.58 7.48
N PRO A 155 -5.03 -14.26 6.18
CA PRO A 155 -4.23 -15.01 5.21
C PRO A 155 -2.74 -14.96 5.56
N ALA A 156 -2.02 -16.05 5.27
CA ALA A 156 -0.60 -16.19 5.60
C ALA A 156 0.28 -15.06 5.01
N SER A 157 -0.05 -14.57 3.81
CA SER A 157 0.64 -13.45 3.17
C SER A 157 0.53 -12.14 3.95
N LEU A 158 -0.61 -11.91 4.62
CA LEU A 158 -0.83 -10.73 5.47
C LEU A 158 -0.19 -10.93 6.85
N SER A 159 -0.29 -12.14 7.40
CA SER A 159 0.37 -12.51 8.66
C SER A 159 1.88 -12.28 8.62
N ALA A 160 2.50 -12.53 7.47
CA ALA A 160 3.90 -12.21 7.21
C ALA A 160 4.23 -10.73 7.43
N LYS A 161 3.42 -9.84 6.85
CA LYS A 161 3.60 -8.38 6.95
C LYS A 161 3.39 -7.90 8.38
N ILE A 162 2.33 -8.41 9.03
CA ILE A 162 1.99 -8.10 10.41
C ILE A 162 3.14 -8.50 11.36
N TYR A 163 3.67 -9.72 11.23
CA TYR A 163 4.79 -10.15 12.06
C TYR A 163 6.08 -9.38 11.77
N LYS A 164 6.36 -9.04 10.51
CA LYS A 164 7.50 -8.20 10.15
C LYS A 164 7.44 -6.83 10.84
N GLN A 165 6.25 -6.27 11.01
CA GLN A 165 6.05 -4.97 11.66
C GLN A 165 6.16 -5.04 13.19
N TYR A 166 5.50 -6.02 13.82
CA TYR A 166 5.37 -6.05 15.29
C TYR A 166 6.27 -7.06 16.01
N GLY A 167 6.75 -8.09 15.31
CA GLY A 167 7.56 -9.18 15.87
C GLY A 167 6.94 -9.76 17.15
N ALA A 168 7.72 -9.76 18.23
CA ALA A 168 7.29 -10.26 19.53
C ALA A 168 6.10 -9.50 20.15
N LYS A 169 5.90 -8.21 19.80
CA LYS A 169 4.80 -7.37 20.33
C LYS A 169 3.45 -7.68 19.69
N LEU A 170 3.41 -8.55 18.68
CA LEU A 170 2.20 -8.85 17.92
C LEU A 170 1.02 -9.25 18.83
N LYS A 171 1.26 -10.18 19.76
CA LYS A 171 0.22 -10.69 20.65
C LYS A 171 -0.35 -9.55 21.51
N ASP A 172 0.52 -8.68 22.02
CA ASP A 172 0.10 -7.53 22.83
C ASP A 172 -0.71 -6.52 22.02
N VAL A 173 -0.31 -6.24 20.77
CA VAL A 173 -1.04 -5.34 19.88
C VAL A 173 -2.44 -5.88 19.62
N ILE A 174 -2.56 -7.17 19.27
CA ILE A 174 -3.85 -7.78 18.95
C ILE A 174 -4.77 -7.86 20.17
N ASN A 175 -4.21 -8.15 21.35
CA ASN A 175 -4.98 -8.28 22.58
C ASN A 175 -5.46 -6.96 23.16
N ASN A 176 -4.78 -5.85 22.86
CA ASN A 176 -5.12 -4.54 23.43
C ASN A 176 -5.75 -3.58 22.41
N ASN A 177 -5.18 -3.48 21.20
CA ASN A 177 -5.66 -2.57 20.16
C ASN A 177 -5.39 -3.14 18.75
N PRO A 178 -6.24 -4.07 18.27
CA PRO A 178 -6.11 -4.66 16.93
C PRO A 178 -6.42 -3.66 15.79
N TYR A 179 -6.97 -2.48 16.09
CA TYR A 179 -7.22 -1.45 15.09
C TYR A 179 -5.94 -0.77 14.61
N LYS A 180 -4.83 -0.87 15.37
CA LYS A 180 -3.49 -0.48 14.88
C LYS A 180 -3.08 -1.22 13.62
N LEU A 181 -3.56 -2.46 13.42
CA LEU A 181 -3.29 -3.20 12.19
C LEU A 181 -3.82 -2.46 10.96
N ALA A 182 -4.96 -1.78 11.07
CA ALA A 182 -5.55 -1.02 9.97
C ALA A 182 -4.80 0.29 9.67
N GLU A 183 -4.04 0.82 10.64
CA GLU A 183 -3.16 1.98 10.45
C GLU A 183 -1.81 1.57 9.88
N ASP A 184 -1.21 0.50 10.41
CA ASP A 184 0.20 0.18 10.16
C ASP A 184 0.41 -0.82 9.00
N ILE A 185 -0.62 -1.57 8.57
CA ILE A 185 -0.45 -2.71 7.66
C ILE A 185 -1.30 -2.56 6.39
N ASP A 186 -0.62 -2.31 5.28
CA ASP A 186 -1.23 -2.31 3.95
C ASP A 186 -1.99 -3.62 3.63
N GLY A 187 -3.30 -3.48 3.42
CA GLY A 187 -4.21 -4.58 3.12
C GLY A 187 -4.97 -5.12 4.34
N VAL A 188 -4.69 -4.63 5.56
CA VAL A 188 -5.60 -4.77 6.70
C VAL A 188 -6.46 -3.51 6.75
N GLY A 189 -7.77 -3.66 6.62
CA GLY A 189 -8.71 -2.56 6.82
C GLY A 189 -9.46 -2.70 8.15
N PHE A 190 -10.21 -1.65 8.50
CA PHE A 190 -11.07 -1.61 9.68
C PHE A 190 -11.90 -2.88 9.87
N LYS A 191 -12.60 -3.36 8.83
CA LYS A 191 -13.45 -4.56 8.90
C LYS A 191 -12.69 -5.81 9.33
N THR A 192 -11.44 -5.98 8.87
CA THR A 192 -10.60 -7.10 9.27
C THR A 192 -10.16 -6.94 10.72
N SER A 193 -9.71 -5.75 11.11
CA SER A 193 -9.38 -5.42 12.51
C SER A 193 -10.56 -5.62 13.46
N ASP A 194 -11.77 -5.24 13.06
CA ASP A 194 -12.98 -5.36 13.86
C ASP A 194 -13.37 -6.84 14.06
N ALA A 195 -13.24 -7.66 13.01
CA ALA A 195 -13.44 -9.12 13.13
C ALA A 195 -12.41 -9.78 14.07
N ILE A 196 -11.16 -9.30 14.08
CA ILE A 196 -10.13 -9.76 15.02
C ILE A 196 -10.50 -9.31 16.44
N ALA A 197 -10.85 -8.03 16.63
CA ALA A 197 -11.23 -7.45 17.92
C ALA A 197 -12.35 -8.22 18.60
N MET A 198 -13.43 -8.53 17.86
CA MET A 198 -14.56 -9.31 18.38
C MET A 198 -14.14 -10.71 18.84
N ARG A 199 -13.27 -11.40 18.10
CA ARG A 199 -12.80 -12.75 18.44
C ARG A 199 -11.84 -12.77 19.63
N VAL A 200 -11.08 -11.70 19.81
CA VAL A 200 -10.17 -11.51 20.95
C VAL A 200 -10.93 -11.07 22.21
N GLY A 201 -12.15 -10.57 22.06
CA GLY A 201 -13.02 -10.16 23.16
C GLY A 201 -12.93 -8.67 23.50
N ILE A 202 -12.49 -7.83 22.55
CA ILE A 202 -12.55 -6.38 22.71
C ILE A 202 -14.02 -5.92 22.75
N PRO A 203 -14.43 -5.13 23.75
CA PRO A 203 -15.80 -4.62 23.83
C PRO A 203 -16.22 -3.78 22.61
N ALA A 204 -17.49 -3.88 22.22
CA ALA A 204 -18.03 -3.12 21.08
C ALA A 204 -18.02 -1.60 21.27
N ASN A 205 -18.02 -1.14 22.53
CA ASN A 205 -17.89 0.27 22.93
C ASN A 205 -16.44 0.67 23.25
N SER A 206 -15.46 -0.14 22.85
CA SER A 206 -14.04 0.22 22.99
C SER A 206 -13.75 1.52 22.26
N GLU A 207 -13.11 2.48 22.93
CA GLU A 207 -12.69 3.75 22.35
C GLU A 207 -11.87 3.56 21.07
N HIS A 208 -10.95 2.58 21.08
CA HIS A 208 -10.14 2.23 19.91
C HIS A 208 -10.98 1.79 18.70
N ARG A 209 -12.08 1.08 18.94
CA ARG A 209 -13.01 0.65 17.88
C ARG A 209 -13.72 1.85 17.27
N ILE A 210 -14.17 2.76 18.12
CA ILE A 210 -14.99 3.90 17.72
C ILE A 210 -14.13 4.91 16.95
N GLU A 211 -12.93 5.22 17.43
CA GLU A 211 -11.95 6.04 16.71
C GLU A 211 -11.65 5.46 15.32
N ALA A 212 -11.33 4.15 15.26
CA ALA A 212 -11.03 3.48 14.00
C ALA A 212 -12.24 3.45 13.05
N GLY A 213 -13.45 3.32 13.59
CA GLY A 213 -14.69 3.38 12.81
C GLY A 213 -14.97 4.76 12.22
N LEU A 214 -14.74 5.83 12.97
CA LEU A 214 -14.85 7.21 12.47
C LEU A 214 -13.86 7.45 11.32
N ILE A 215 -12.59 7.09 11.52
CA ILE A 215 -11.56 7.19 10.47
C ILE A 215 -11.93 6.34 9.25
N TYR A 216 -12.47 5.13 9.47
CA TYR A 216 -12.93 4.28 8.38
C TYR A 216 -14.08 4.91 7.58
N ALA A 217 -15.10 5.46 8.23
CA ALA A 217 -16.21 6.15 7.59
C ALA A 217 -15.71 7.33 6.72
N MET A 218 -14.82 8.15 7.27
CA MET A 218 -14.17 9.24 6.51
C MET A 218 -13.33 8.72 5.33
N THR A 219 -12.62 7.61 5.52
CA THR A 219 -11.81 7.00 4.46
C THR A 219 -12.69 6.48 3.33
N GLN A 220 -13.85 5.89 3.61
CA GLN A 220 -14.82 5.51 2.57
C GLN A 220 -15.36 6.73 1.82
N ASN A 221 -15.63 7.82 2.53
CA ASN A 221 -16.05 9.08 1.91
C ASN A 221 -14.97 9.64 0.96
N VAL A 222 -13.70 9.55 1.35
CA VAL A 222 -12.55 9.93 0.50
C VAL A 222 -12.43 9.05 -0.74
N LEU A 223 -12.64 7.73 -0.62
CA LEU A 223 -12.62 6.82 -1.77
C LEU A 223 -13.72 7.15 -2.80
N ASN A 224 -14.79 7.81 -2.38
CA ASN A 224 -15.83 8.35 -3.26
C ASN A 224 -15.46 9.70 -3.92
N GLY A 225 -14.26 10.22 -3.66
CA GLY A 225 -13.73 11.45 -4.26
C GLY A 225 -13.93 12.72 -3.42
N ASN A 226 -14.52 12.61 -2.23
CA ASN A 226 -14.72 13.76 -1.34
C ASN A 226 -13.43 14.08 -0.55
N VAL A 227 -13.16 15.37 -0.31
CA VAL A 227 -11.97 15.79 0.46
C VAL A 227 -12.28 15.91 1.97
N TYR A 228 -13.53 16.26 2.30
CA TYR A 228 -14.06 16.34 3.65
C TYR A 228 -15.42 15.66 3.73
N MET A 229 -15.90 15.48 4.95
CA MET A 229 -17.24 14.99 5.27
C MET A 229 -17.95 15.98 6.17
N LEU A 230 -19.25 16.17 6.01
CA LEU A 230 -20.02 17.00 6.96
C LEU A 230 -20.12 16.27 8.30
N LYS A 231 -20.00 16.99 9.41
CA LYS A 231 -20.04 16.42 10.76
C LYS A 231 -21.29 15.58 10.99
N GLN A 232 -22.48 16.07 10.63
CA GLN A 232 -23.71 15.29 10.79
C GLN A 232 -23.68 13.97 9.99
N GLN A 233 -23.15 14.01 8.76
CA GLN A 233 -23.02 12.80 7.94
C GLN A 233 -22.06 11.81 8.58
N LEU A 234 -20.90 12.28 9.07
CA LEU A 234 -19.93 11.42 9.75
C LEU A 234 -20.55 10.71 10.96
N PHE A 235 -21.28 11.44 11.81
CA PHE A 235 -21.93 10.85 12.98
C PHE A 235 -23.01 9.83 12.60
N ARG A 236 -23.83 10.12 11.58
CA ARG A 236 -24.85 9.21 11.07
C ARG A 236 -24.24 7.90 10.56
N ASP A 237 -23.25 8.01 9.67
CA ASP A 237 -22.62 6.86 9.02
C ASP A 237 -21.81 6.04 10.03
N ALA A 238 -21.17 6.69 11.01
CA ALA A 238 -20.43 6.02 12.07
C ALA A 238 -21.36 5.34 13.09
N ALA A 239 -22.49 5.97 13.46
CA ALA A 239 -23.49 5.35 14.33
C ALA A 239 -24.06 4.08 13.70
N GLU A 240 -24.41 4.12 12.41
CA GLU A 240 -24.90 2.95 11.67
C GLU A 240 -23.84 1.85 11.56
N LEU A 241 -22.59 2.23 11.27
CA LEU A 241 -21.47 1.29 11.14
C LEU A 241 -21.15 0.58 12.47
N LEU A 242 -21.13 1.35 13.56
CA LEU A 242 -20.59 0.90 14.84
C LEU A 242 -21.65 0.37 15.81
N ASP A 243 -22.92 0.69 15.58
CA ASP A 243 -24.02 0.49 16.54
C ASP A 243 -23.63 1.07 17.93
N ALA A 244 -23.09 2.29 17.91
CA ALA A 244 -22.54 2.97 19.07
C ALA A 244 -23.39 4.19 19.46
N PRO A 245 -23.57 4.47 20.76
CA PRO A 245 -24.32 5.63 21.21
C PRO A 245 -23.54 6.91 20.86
N GLY A 246 -24.25 7.99 20.55
CA GLY A 246 -23.58 9.20 20.07
C GLY A 246 -22.67 9.87 21.09
N ILE A 247 -22.86 9.64 22.39
CA ILE A 247 -21.90 10.11 23.41
C ILE A 247 -20.50 9.54 23.20
N ASP A 248 -20.40 8.25 22.84
CA ASP A 248 -19.10 7.63 22.60
C ASP A 248 -18.50 8.12 21.28
N LEU A 249 -19.34 8.38 20.26
CA LEU A 249 -18.91 9.03 19.02
C LEU A 249 -18.36 10.43 19.26
N VAL A 250 -19.00 11.24 20.11
CA VAL A 250 -18.53 12.58 20.46
C VAL A 250 -17.18 12.51 21.17
N HIS A 251 -17.02 11.60 22.13
CA HIS A 251 -15.75 11.42 22.83
C HIS A 251 -14.62 11.02 21.86
N ALA A 252 -14.84 10.00 21.03
CA ALA A 252 -13.85 9.55 20.06
C ALA A 252 -13.53 10.64 19.01
N TYR A 253 -14.54 11.39 18.55
CA TYR A 253 -14.35 12.52 17.65
C TYR A 253 -13.43 13.59 18.24
N ASN A 254 -13.68 13.98 19.50
CA ASN A 254 -12.84 14.96 20.19
C ASN A 254 -11.41 14.43 20.39
N GLU A 255 -11.26 13.15 20.73
CA GLU A 255 -9.94 12.53 20.89
C GLU A 255 -9.17 12.49 19.57
N LEU A 256 -9.83 12.20 18.45
CA LEU A 256 -9.22 12.28 17.11
C LEU A 256 -8.76 13.70 16.75
N MET A 257 -9.47 14.74 17.22
CA MET A 257 -9.03 16.13 17.07
C MET A 257 -7.78 16.40 17.90
N VAL A 258 -7.76 15.97 19.17
CA VAL A 258 -6.60 16.14 20.08
C VAL A 258 -5.37 15.43 19.52
N LYS A 259 -5.55 14.23 18.94
CA LYS A 259 -4.50 13.45 18.26
C LYS A 259 -4.10 14.03 16.89
N ASN A 260 -4.69 15.13 16.44
CA ASN A 260 -4.50 15.71 15.10
C ASN A 260 -4.73 14.71 13.96
N LYS A 261 -5.62 13.72 14.14
CA LYS A 261 -6.01 12.77 13.09
C LYS A 261 -7.11 13.35 12.18
N ILE A 262 -7.91 14.26 12.73
CA ILE A 262 -8.92 15.02 11.99
C ILE A 262 -8.76 16.52 12.21
N ILE A 263 -9.18 17.30 11.22
CA ILE A 263 -9.24 18.77 11.27
C ILE A 263 -10.67 19.21 10.98
N VAL A 264 -11.18 20.12 11.80
CA VAL A 264 -12.55 20.62 11.73
C VAL A 264 -12.53 22.07 11.29
N LYS A 265 -13.20 22.36 10.17
CA LYS A 265 -13.43 23.73 9.72
C LYS A 265 -14.87 24.10 10.02
N GLN A 266 -15.03 25.03 10.95
CA GLN A 266 -16.33 25.48 11.40
C GLN A 266 -17.08 26.17 10.28
N VAL A 267 -18.35 25.80 10.13
CA VAL A 267 -19.32 26.48 9.27
C VAL A 267 -20.40 26.99 10.20
N ILE A 268 -20.60 28.32 10.24
CA ILE A 268 -21.60 28.93 11.12
C ILE A 268 -22.98 28.35 10.77
N ALA A 269 -23.53 27.56 11.69
CA ALA A 269 -24.84 26.94 11.58
C ALA A 269 -25.42 26.70 12.99
N GLU A 270 -26.74 26.68 13.10
CA GLU A 270 -27.43 26.37 14.37
C GLU A 270 -27.26 24.87 14.73
N PRO A 271 -27.15 24.51 16.02
CA PRO A 271 -27.04 23.11 16.46
C PRO A 271 -28.26 22.28 16.05
N LEU A 272 -28.04 21.02 15.64
CA LEU A 272 -29.12 20.07 15.37
C LEU A 272 -29.31 19.11 16.54
N HIS A 273 -30.57 18.76 16.80
CA HIS A 273 -30.98 17.77 17.80
C HIS A 273 -31.41 16.50 17.06
N GLU A 274 -30.61 15.43 17.14
CA GLU A 274 -30.94 14.08 16.66
C GLU A 274 -30.95 13.13 17.88
N ALA A 275 -31.72 12.03 17.80
CA ALA A 275 -31.99 11.15 18.93
C ALA A 275 -30.72 10.80 19.73
N ASP A 276 -30.80 11.00 21.05
CA ASP A 276 -29.81 10.72 22.11
C ASP A 276 -28.56 11.61 22.22
N TYR A 277 -28.33 12.62 21.36
CA TYR A 277 -27.16 13.52 21.49
C TYR A 277 -27.25 14.84 20.70
N VAL A 278 -26.53 15.88 21.16
CA VAL A 278 -26.49 17.22 20.53
C VAL A 278 -25.29 17.32 19.58
N ILE A 279 -25.53 17.69 18.32
CA ILE A 279 -24.47 17.93 17.33
C ILE A 279 -24.34 19.44 17.10
N ASP A 280 -23.35 20.05 17.75
CA ASP A 280 -22.96 21.44 17.47
C ASP A 280 -22.21 21.54 16.13
N GLY A 281 -22.40 22.64 15.41
CA GLY A 281 -21.82 22.84 14.07
C GLY A 281 -22.10 21.66 13.12
N PRO A 282 -23.37 21.27 12.87
CA PRO A 282 -23.69 20.07 12.09
C PRO A 282 -23.16 20.10 10.65
N ASN A 283 -22.99 21.32 10.11
CA ASN A 283 -22.44 21.59 8.79
C ASN A 283 -20.91 21.78 8.79
N ASP A 284 -20.25 21.59 9.93
CA ASP A 284 -18.80 21.66 10.01
C ASP A 284 -18.17 20.65 9.06
N GLN A 285 -17.13 21.09 8.40
CA GLN A 285 -16.37 20.28 7.45
C GLN A 285 -15.29 19.53 8.23
N VAL A 286 -15.37 18.21 8.26
CA VAL A 286 -14.42 17.34 8.95
C VAL A 286 -13.52 16.69 7.92
N TYR A 287 -12.22 16.93 8.05
CA TYR A 287 -11.18 16.41 7.18
C TYR A 287 -10.35 15.37 7.92
N LEU A 288 -9.92 14.32 7.22
CA LEU A 288 -8.73 13.60 7.64
C LEU A 288 -7.53 14.56 7.48
N SER A 289 -6.67 14.67 8.49
CA SER A 289 -5.65 15.73 8.54
C SER A 289 -4.77 15.81 7.29
N MET A 290 -4.37 14.65 6.74
CA MET A 290 -3.59 14.59 5.50
C MET A 290 -4.30 15.33 4.35
N TYR A 291 -5.61 15.12 4.17
CA TYR A 291 -6.39 15.71 3.09
C TYR A 291 -6.62 17.21 3.27
N TYR A 292 -6.78 17.67 4.52
CA TYR A 292 -6.82 19.11 4.82
C TYR A 292 -5.50 19.78 4.41
N TYR A 293 -4.36 19.23 4.82
CA TYR A 293 -3.07 19.80 4.47
C TYR A 293 -2.78 19.69 2.96
N MET A 294 -3.22 18.62 2.30
CA MET A 294 -3.13 18.51 0.83
C MET A 294 -3.94 19.62 0.13
N GLU A 295 -5.17 19.89 0.56
CA GLU A 295 -6.00 20.96 0.01
C GLU A 295 -5.37 22.34 0.28
N LEU A 296 -4.98 22.60 1.53
CA LEU A 296 -4.34 23.85 1.94
C LEU A 296 -3.04 24.12 1.18
N ASN A 297 -2.19 23.10 1.04
CA ASN A 297 -0.93 23.23 0.31
C ASN A 297 -1.18 23.47 -1.18
N SER A 298 -2.17 22.80 -1.78
CA SER A 298 -2.55 23.06 -3.18
C SER A 298 -3.01 24.51 -3.37
N ALA A 299 -3.84 25.02 -2.47
CA ALA A 299 -4.31 26.41 -2.52
C ALA A 299 -3.17 27.42 -2.33
N ARG A 300 -2.26 27.16 -1.38
CA ARG A 300 -1.05 27.98 -1.16
C ARG A 300 -0.17 28.01 -2.40
N MET A 301 0.18 26.85 -2.96
CA MET A 301 1.01 26.75 -4.16
C MET A 301 0.38 27.50 -5.36
N LEU A 302 -0.93 27.42 -5.54
CA LEU A 302 -1.62 28.19 -6.59
C LEU A 302 -1.58 29.70 -6.32
N THR A 303 -1.67 30.12 -5.06
CA THR A 303 -1.57 31.53 -4.67
C THR A 303 -0.15 32.06 -4.88
N ASP A 304 0.86 31.28 -4.51
CA ASP A 304 2.28 31.63 -4.70
C ASP A 304 2.64 31.74 -6.19
N LEU A 305 1.97 30.95 -7.04
CA LEU A 305 2.10 31.04 -8.50
C LEU A 305 1.26 32.17 -9.11
N ASN A 306 0.42 32.88 -8.37
CA ASN A 306 -0.40 33.97 -8.90
C ASN A 306 0.40 35.28 -9.02
N ILE A 307 1.42 35.25 -9.87
CA ILE A 307 2.30 36.37 -10.17
C ILE A 307 1.98 36.88 -11.58
N GLU A 308 1.87 38.21 -11.69
CA GLU A 308 1.66 38.91 -12.95
C GLU A 308 2.98 39.40 -13.54
N GLU A 309 3.22 39.06 -14.80
CA GLU A 309 4.34 39.50 -15.61
C GLU A 309 3.94 40.71 -16.46
N ARG A 310 4.85 41.69 -16.54
CA ARG A 310 4.64 42.89 -17.37
C ARG A 310 5.03 42.61 -18.81
N VAL A 311 4.05 42.23 -19.62
CA VAL A 311 4.21 42.06 -21.08
C VAL A 311 3.53 43.22 -21.81
N SER A 312 4.31 43.95 -22.61
CA SER A 312 3.82 45.10 -23.39
C SER A 312 2.92 44.66 -24.56
N GLU A 313 1.93 45.48 -24.91
CA GLU A 313 1.07 45.24 -26.07
C GLU A 313 1.87 45.16 -27.38
N SER A 314 2.90 46.01 -27.52
CA SER A 314 3.79 46.00 -28.69
C SER A 314 4.51 44.68 -28.90
N GLU A 315 4.83 43.97 -27.80
CA GLU A 315 5.45 42.66 -27.87
C GLU A 315 4.47 41.60 -28.37
N LEU A 316 3.26 41.58 -27.80
CA LEU A 316 2.20 40.65 -28.20
C LEU A 316 1.79 40.86 -29.66
N GLU A 317 1.61 42.12 -30.09
CA GLU A 317 1.34 42.45 -31.49
C GLU A 317 2.44 41.96 -32.42
N SER A 318 3.71 42.17 -32.05
CA SER A 318 4.85 41.70 -32.84
C SER A 318 4.85 40.18 -32.96
N PHE A 319 4.52 39.48 -31.87
CA PHE A 319 4.41 38.03 -31.86
C PHE A 319 3.24 37.52 -32.73
N PHE A 320 2.06 38.13 -32.64
CA PHE A 320 0.92 37.74 -33.48
C PHE A 320 1.19 37.99 -34.96
N ARG A 321 1.82 39.11 -35.33
CA ARG A 321 2.28 39.36 -36.71
C ARG A 321 3.26 38.29 -37.17
N TYR A 322 4.17 37.84 -36.30
CA TYR A 322 5.08 36.73 -36.60
C TYR A 322 4.33 35.41 -36.84
N LEU A 323 3.36 35.05 -36.00
CA LEU A 323 2.55 33.85 -36.22
C LEU A 323 1.79 33.92 -37.54
N ASP A 324 1.17 35.07 -37.80
CA ASP A 324 0.41 35.34 -39.02
C ASP A 324 1.30 35.37 -40.25
N SER A 325 2.62 35.62 -40.15
CA SER A 325 3.52 35.72 -41.31
C SER A 325 4.34 34.45 -41.59
N SER A 326 4.50 33.56 -40.62
CA SER A 326 5.50 32.46 -40.68
C SER A 326 4.94 31.06 -40.90
N ASP A 327 3.60 30.91 -40.93
CA ASP A 327 2.89 29.61 -41.07
C ASP A 327 3.34 28.52 -40.07
N VAL A 328 3.93 28.94 -38.94
CA VAL A 328 4.57 28.07 -37.95
C VAL A 328 3.59 27.16 -37.21
N LEU A 329 2.29 27.49 -37.24
CA LEU A 329 1.23 26.69 -36.65
C LEU A 329 0.78 25.51 -37.54
N ASN A 330 1.16 25.49 -38.83
CA ASN A 330 0.77 24.47 -39.80
C ASN A 330 1.72 23.27 -39.91
N ARG A 331 2.86 23.27 -39.19
CA ARG A 331 3.95 22.27 -39.34
C ARG A 331 3.56 20.80 -39.15
N ASN A 332 2.41 20.50 -38.54
CA ASN A 332 1.93 19.13 -38.32
C ASN A 332 0.89 18.65 -39.35
N ARG A 333 0.52 19.47 -40.34
CA ARG A 333 -0.36 19.10 -41.46
C ARG A 333 0.46 19.10 -42.75
N ALA A 334 1.14 17.98 -43.02
CA ALA A 334 1.85 17.73 -44.28
C ALA A 334 0.88 17.47 -45.44
N SER A 335 -0.03 18.40 -45.71
CA SER A 335 -1.00 18.33 -46.79
C SER A 335 -0.88 19.60 -47.61
N GLU A 336 -0.36 19.47 -48.83
CA GLU A 336 -0.32 20.54 -49.83
C GLU A 336 -1.74 21.11 -49.98
N GLY A 337 -1.94 22.39 -49.60
CA GLY A 337 -3.24 23.07 -49.66
C GLY A 337 -3.92 23.37 -48.33
N ALA A 338 -3.29 23.14 -47.17
CA ALA A 338 -3.84 23.55 -45.88
C ALA A 338 -3.96 25.09 -45.77
N SER A 339 -5.16 25.59 -45.42
CA SER A 339 -5.38 27.01 -45.14
C SER A 339 -4.49 27.48 -43.99
N ARG A 340 -4.01 28.72 -44.07
CA ARG A 340 -3.21 29.37 -43.02
C ARG A 340 -4.03 29.41 -41.72
N ILE A 341 -3.46 28.92 -40.63
CA ILE A 341 -4.10 28.98 -39.32
C ILE A 341 -3.90 30.38 -38.75
N VAL A 342 -4.99 31.14 -38.63
CA VAL A 342 -5.05 32.44 -37.96
C VAL A 342 -5.79 32.27 -36.64
N LEU A 343 -5.24 32.81 -35.56
CA LEU A 343 -5.88 32.76 -34.25
C LEU A 343 -7.07 33.72 -34.19
N ASP A 344 -8.18 33.27 -33.62
CA ASP A 344 -9.28 34.16 -33.24
C ASP A 344 -8.93 35.00 -32.00
N ASP A 345 -9.78 35.97 -31.67
CA ASP A 345 -9.53 36.91 -30.59
C ASP A 345 -9.44 36.24 -29.20
N LEU A 346 -10.23 35.17 -28.95
CA LEU A 346 -10.17 34.43 -27.70
C LEU A 346 -8.90 33.59 -27.59
N GLN A 347 -8.41 33.06 -28.72
CA GLN A 347 -7.14 32.34 -28.78
C GLN A 347 -5.95 33.29 -28.61
N LYS A 348 -6.00 34.50 -29.17
CA LYS A 348 -5.01 35.56 -28.93
C LYS A 348 -5.02 35.99 -27.47
N GLU A 349 -6.20 36.20 -26.89
CA GLU A 349 -6.34 36.52 -25.48
C GLU A 349 -5.74 35.42 -24.60
N ALA A 350 -5.98 34.15 -24.89
CA ALA A 350 -5.37 33.05 -24.15
C ALA A 350 -3.83 33.05 -24.22
N VAL A 351 -3.23 33.45 -25.36
CA VAL A 351 -1.77 33.62 -25.48
C VAL A 351 -1.29 34.82 -24.65
N ALA A 352 -2.00 35.95 -24.72
CA ALA A 352 -1.68 37.14 -23.93
C ALA A 352 -1.77 36.87 -22.42
N GLN A 353 -2.81 36.16 -21.98
CA GLN A 353 -2.97 35.75 -20.58
C GLN A 353 -1.91 34.73 -20.16
N ALA A 354 -1.52 33.79 -21.03
CA ALA A 354 -0.40 32.89 -20.72
C ALA A 354 0.93 33.64 -20.56
N ALA A 355 1.14 34.70 -21.35
CA ALA A 355 2.33 35.53 -21.27
C ALA A 355 2.38 36.41 -20.00
N ARG A 356 1.21 36.83 -19.51
CA ARG A 356 1.07 37.74 -18.37
C ARG A 356 0.89 37.04 -17.03
N ASN A 357 0.46 35.79 -17.01
CA ASN A 357 0.15 35.09 -15.76
C ASN A 357 0.91 33.77 -15.69
N ASN A 358 1.46 33.47 -14.52
CA ASN A 358 2.18 32.22 -14.26
C ASN A 358 1.25 30.99 -14.16
N VAL A 359 -0.05 31.19 -14.00
CA VAL A 359 -1.07 30.13 -14.06
C VAL A 359 -2.18 30.53 -15.02
N LEU A 360 -2.49 29.65 -15.97
CA LEU A 360 -3.61 29.81 -16.90
C LEU A 360 -4.42 28.52 -16.97
N ILE A 361 -5.74 28.64 -16.85
CA ILE A 361 -6.68 27.54 -17.12
C ILE A 361 -7.34 27.80 -18.48
N LEU A 362 -7.00 26.96 -19.47
CA LEU A 362 -7.62 27.00 -20.79
C LEU A 362 -8.77 25.99 -20.88
N THR A 363 -10.01 26.49 -20.80
CA THR A 363 -11.22 25.66 -20.99
C THR A 363 -11.78 25.78 -22.41
N GLY A 364 -12.43 24.73 -22.91
CA GLY A 364 -13.14 24.79 -24.18
C GLY A 364 -13.73 23.43 -24.57
N GLY A 365 -14.82 23.42 -25.34
CA GLY A 365 -15.44 22.19 -25.84
C GLY A 365 -14.60 21.47 -26.92
N PRO A 366 -15.02 20.28 -27.38
CA PRO A 366 -14.42 19.65 -28.55
C PRO A 366 -14.46 20.58 -29.77
N GLY A 367 -13.39 20.64 -30.56
CA GLY A 367 -13.35 21.43 -31.80
C GLY A 367 -13.05 22.92 -31.67
N THR A 368 -12.95 23.50 -30.46
CA THR A 368 -12.72 24.95 -30.24
C THR A 368 -11.27 25.41 -30.48
N GLY A 369 -10.45 24.61 -31.14
CA GLY A 369 -9.06 25.00 -31.45
C GLY A 369 -8.08 25.03 -30.27
N LYS A 370 -8.40 24.46 -29.09
CA LYS A 370 -7.50 24.42 -27.91
C LYS A 370 -6.06 24.00 -28.24
N THR A 371 -5.90 23.00 -29.09
CA THR A 371 -4.58 22.52 -29.54
C THR A 371 -3.82 23.60 -30.30
N THR A 372 -4.51 24.38 -31.15
CA THR A 372 -3.94 25.51 -31.86
C THR A 372 -3.46 26.59 -30.89
N THR A 373 -4.29 26.91 -29.88
CA THR A 373 -3.94 27.86 -28.81
C THR A 373 -2.70 27.39 -28.03
N ILE A 374 -2.66 26.11 -27.64
CA ILE A 374 -1.51 25.52 -26.94
C ILE A 374 -0.24 25.64 -27.80
N ASN A 375 -0.32 25.35 -29.10
CA ASN A 375 0.81 25.50 -30.01
C ASN A 375 1.29 26.96 -30.12
N ALA A 376 0.38 27.93 -30.14
CA ALA A 376 0.73 29.34 -30.12
C ALA A 376 1.43 29.76 -28.82
N ILE A 377 0.94 29.30 -27.66
CA ILE A 377 1.58 29.53 -26.35
C ILE A 377 2.99 28.93 -26.32
N ILE A 378 3.14 27.68 -26.80
CA ILE A 378 4.45 27.03 -26.90
C ILE A 378 5.41 27.86 -27.74
N LYS A 379 4.96 28.37 -28.90
CA LYS A 379 5.79 29.17 -29.81
C LYS A 379 6.19 30.51 -29.20
N TYR A 380 5.30 31.13 -28.44
CA TYR A 380 5.61 32.36 -27.71
C TYR A 380 6.80 32.17 -26.76
N PHE A 381 6.73 31.15 -25.91
CA PHE A 381 7.79 30.89 -24.93
C PHE A 381 9.07 30.32 -25.55
N GLU A 382 8.98 29.56 -26.65
CA GLU A 382 10.17 29.18 -27.43
C GLU A 382 10.91 30.40 -28.01
N ASN A 383 10.18 31.40 -28.53
CA ASN A 383 10.78 32.63 -29.02
C ASN A 383 11.45 33.46 -27.92
N LYS A 384 11.09 33.21 -26.65
CA LYS A 384 11.74 33.75 -25.46
C LYS A 384 12.92 32.89 -24.97
N GLY A 385 13.23 31.78 -25.64
CA GLY A 385 14.32 30.88 -25.28
C GLY A 385 14.02 29.99 -24.07
N MET A 386 12.75 29.84 -23.67
CA MET A 386 12.37 29.05 -22.51
C MET A 386 12.26 27.56 -22.84
N GLU A 387 12.60 26.72 -21.86
CA GLU A 387 12.37 25.28 -21.95
C GLU A 387 10.88 24.96 -21.73
N ILE A 388 10.33 24.10 -22.58
CA ILE A 388 8.91 23.74 -22.55
C ILE A 388 8.77 22.27 -22.17
N LEU A 389 8.12 22.03 -21.03
CA LEU A 389 7.80 20.70 -20.54
C LEU A 389 6.30 20.44 -20.72
N LEU A 390 5.96 19.35 -21.44
CA LEU A 390 4.58 18.94 -21.67
C LEU A 390 4.24 17.69 -20.85
N ALA A 391 3.16 17.77 -20.09
CA ALA A 391 2.69 16.68 -19.24
C ALA A 391 1.20 16.40 -19.41
N ALA A 392 0.82 15.13 -19.23
CA ALA A 392 -0.58 14.75 -19.11
C ALA A 392 -0.79 13.67 -18.02
N PRO A 393 -2.00 13.50 -17.46
CA PRO A 393 -2.25 12.51 -16.42
C PRO A 393 -2.06 11.05 -16.91
N THR A 394 -2.35 10.77 -18.18
CA THR A 394 -2.29 9.42 -18.76
C THR A 394 -1.38 9.34 -19.97
N GLY A 395 -0.82 8.15 -20.23
CA GLY A 395 0.07 7.93 -21.39
C GLY A 395 -0.61 8.17 -22.73
N ARG A 396 -1.91 7.84 -22.85
CA ARG A 396 -2.69 8.10 -24.07
C ARG A 396 -2.86 9.60 -24.32
N ALA A 397 -3.13 10.39 -23.28
CA ALA A 397 -3.23 11.84 -23.38
C ALA A 397 -1.88 12.47 -23.74
N ALA A 398 -0.79 12.01 -23.12
CA ALA A 398 0.57 12.48 -23.43
C ALA A 398 0.94 12.17 -24.89
N ARG A 399 0.65 10.96 -25.39
CA ARG A 399 0.88 10.59 -26.79
C ARG A 399 0.11 11.49 -27.76
N ARG A 400 -1.17 11.73 -27.49
CA ARG A 400 -1.99 12.63 -28.31
C ARG A 400 -1.44 14.06 -28.28
N MET A 401 -1.04 14.55 -27.10
CA MET A 401 -0.41 15.86 -26.94
C MET A 401 0.87 15.96 -27.78
N LYS A 402 1.74 14.94 -27.75
CA LYS A 402 2.94 14.84 -28.60
C LYS A 402 2.61 14.87 -30.10
N GLU A 403 1.66 14.07 -30.55
CA GLU A 403 1.23 14.03 -31.96
C GLU A 403 0.70 15.40 -32.43
N THR A 404 -0.04 16.11 -31.56
CA THR A 404 -0.63 17.40 -31.92
C THR A 404 0.31 18.59 -31.83
N THR A 405 1.28 18.55 -30.91
CA THR A 405 2.22 19.66 -30.66
C THR A 405 3.57 19.47 -31.36
N GLY A 406 3.89 18.24 -31.79
CA GLY A 406 5.19 17.88 -32.34
C GLY A 406 6.32 17.82 -31.31
N LYS A 407 6.00 17.97 -30.01
CA LYS A 407 6.97 18.00 -28.90
C LYS A 407 6.91 16.76 -28.04
N GLU A 408 8.01 16.45 -27.34
CA GLU A 408 7.98 15.40 -26.33
C GLU A 408 6.98 15.76 -25.23
N ALA A 409 6.09 14.82 -24.91
CA ALA A 409 5.15 14.92 -23.80
C ALA A 409 5.25 13.66 -22.95
N LYS A 410 5.29 13.84 -21.63
CA LYS A 410 5.42 12.77 -20.64
C LYS A 410 4.14 12.64 -19.82
N THR A 411 4.01 11.56 -19.06
CA THR A 411 3.00 11.55 -17.99
C THR A 411 3.46 12.46 -16.85
N ILE A 412 2.54 13.03 -16.07
CA ILE A 412 2.88 13.84 -14.88
C ILE A 412 3.84 13.07 -13.95
N HIS A 413 3.56 11.78 -13.69
CA HIS A 413 4.42 10.90 -12.89
C HIS A 413 5.85 10.78 -13.43
N ARG A 414 6.00 10.64 -14.76
CA ARG A 414 7.32 10.50 -15.39
C ARG A 414 8.06 11.84 -15.43
N LEU A 415 7.34 12.94 -15.54
CA LEU A 415 7.93 14.28 -15.50
C LEU A 415 8.45 14.61 -14.10
N LEU A 416 7.71 14.24 -13.06
CA LEU A 416 8.07 14.44 -11.65
C LEU A 416 9.00 13.34 -11.09
N GLU A 417 9.50 12.43 -11.93
CA GLU A 417 10.38 11.32 -11.54
C GLU A 417 9.85 10.45 -10.38
N ILE A 418 8.52 10.34 -10.27
CA ILE A 418 7.87 9.52 -9.24
C ILE A 418 8.05 8.04 -9.63
N ASN A 419 9.14 7.44 -9.15
CA ASN A 419 9.36 6.01 -9.27
C ASN A 419 8.34 5.26 -8.40
N LYS A 420 7.67 4.24 -8.97
CA LYS A 420 6.80 3.33 -8.23
C LYS A 420 7.64 2.45 -7.29
N LYS A 421 8.02 3.00 -6.15
CA LYS A 421 8.30 2.31 -4.90
C LYS A 421 8.02 3.29 -3.76
N PRO A 422 6.87 3.21 -3.08
CA PRO A 422 6.83 3.65 -1.70
C PRO A 422 7.62 2.61 -0.90
N GLU A 423 8.93 2.80 -0.80
CA GLU A 423 9.72 2.22 0.29
C GLU A 423 9.72 3.28 1.40
N ASP A 424 9.15 2.90 2.55
CA ASP A 424 9.47 3.35 3.90
C ASP A 424 9.94 4.81 4.05
N ASN A 425 9.00 5.75 4.08
CA ASN A 425 9.20 7.05 4.73
C ASN A 425 7.85 7.67 5.14
N ILE A 426 7.20 7.03 6.11
CA ILE A 426 6.28 7.73 7.03
C ILE A 426 6.89 7.57 8.43
N ASN A 427 8.02 8.22 8.63
CA ASN A 427 8.57 8.52 9.95
C ASN A 427 9.35 9.82 9.80
N ASN A 428 8.60 10.92 9.77
CA ASN A 428 8.98 12.25 10.25
C ASN A 428 7.87 13.22 9.82
N MET A 429 6.83 13.33 10.65
CA MET A 429 6.13 14.58 10.93
C MET A 429 5.33 14.42 12.22
#